data_AF-A0A5Y4YMW5-F1
#
_entry.id   AF-A0A5Y4YMW5-F1
#
_cell.length_a   1.000
_cell.length_b   1.000
_cell.length_c   1.000
_cell.angle_alpha   90.00
_cell.angle_beta   90.00
_cell.angle_gamma   90.00
#
_symmetry.space_group_name_H-M   'P 1'
#
loop_
_entity.id
_entity.type
_entity.pdbx_description
1 polymer ?
#
loop_
_entity_poly.entity_id
_entity_poly.type
_entity_poly.pdbx_seq_one_letter_code
_entity_poly.pdbx_strand_id
1 'polypeptide(L)'
;RFFKQLVALELRKKIILFRKNILKNFDLELFENSFFELAIFLEYFYRFLEIKNLNKLYEKYCKDRDKNIFSKIINNKNKFCKLLKKSSKNLKIYKG
;
A
#
# COMPACT_ATOMS: atom_id res chain seq x y z
N ARG A 1 15.08 -16.40 -1.89
CA ARG A 1 13.90 -16.84 -1.12
C ARG A 1 13.72 -16.05 0.19
N PHE A 2 14.73 -15.99 1.06
CA PHE A 2 14.68 -15.26 2.33
C PHE A 2 14.45 -13.74 2.17
N PHE A 3 15.22 -13.07 1.32
CA PHE A 3 15.05 -11.62 1.08
C PHE A 3 13.64 -11.24 0.61
N LYS A 4 13.05 -12.01 -0.32
CA LYS A 4 11.65 -11.86 -0.78
C LYS A 4 10.66 -11.93 0.38
N GLN A 5 10.86 -12.85 1.32
CA GLN A 5 10.00 -12.99 2.50
C GLN A 5 10.16 -11.80 3.47
N LEU A 6 11.39 -11.31 3.69
CA LEU A 6 11.64 -10.12 4.50
C LEU A 6 10.96 -8.88 3.91
N VAL A 7 11.13 -8.65 2.61
CA VAL A 7 10.47 -7.55 1.89
C VAL A 7 8.95 -7.66 2.01
N ALA A 8 8.39 -8.88 1.85
CA ALA A 8 6.96 -9.10 1.99
C ALA A 8 6.45 -8.81 3.42
N LEU A 9 7.22 -9.18 4.44
CA LEU A 9 6.89 -8.92 5.84
C LEU A 9 6.90 -7.42 6.14
N GLU A 10 7.93 -6.70 5.72
CA GLU A 10 8.06 -5.25 5.96
C GLU A 10 6.99 -4.45 5.23
N LEU A 11 6.74 -4.76 3.95
CA LEU A 11 5.66 -4.13 3.20
C LEU A 11 4.29 -4.38 3.83
N ARG A 12 4.06 -5.58 4.38
CA ARG A 12 2.82 -5.90 5.08
C ARG A 12 2.62 -5.03 6.32
N LYS A 13 3.66 -4.83 7.12
CA LYS A 13 3.61 -3.96 8.31
C LYS A 13 3.24 -2.53 7.90
N LYS A 14 3.91 -1.98 6.89
CA LYS A 14 3.64 -0.63 6.36
C LYS A 14 2.18 -0.49 5.87
N ILE A 15 1.68 -1.44 5.08
CA ILE A 15 0.28 -1.42 4.59
C ILE A 15 -0.73 -1.47 5.74
N ILE A 16 -0.50 -2.30 6.77
CA ILE A 16 -1.41 -2.42 7.91
C ILE A 16 -1.44 -1.12 8.71
N LEU A 17 -0.27 -0.54 8.99
CA LEU A 17 -0.17 0.71 9.74
C LEU A 17 -0.85 1.86 8.99
N PHE A 18 -0.53 2.03 7.71
CA PHE A 18 -1.13 3.04 6.85
C PHE A 18 -2.67 2.93 6.81
N ARG A 19 -3.20 1.71 6.61
CA ARG A 19 -4.65 1.46 6.63
C ARG A 19 -5.28 1.81 7.98
N LYS A 20 -4.60 1.55 9.10
CA LYS A 20 -5.11 1.90 10.44
C LYS A 20 -5.20 3.41 10.62
N ASN A 21 -4.17 4.15 10.20
CA ASN A 21 -4.12 5.61 10.30
C ASN A 21 -5.27 6.26 9.52
N ILE A 22 -5.50 5.81 8.28
CA ILE A 22 -6.62 6.28 7.45
C ILE A 22 -8.00 6.09 8.11
N LEU A 23 -8.18 5.00 8.86
CA LEU A 23 -9.49 4.62 9.42
C LEU A 23 -9.80 5.26 10.77
N LYS A 24 -8.79 5.53 11.60
CA LYS A 24 -9.01 6.03 12.98
C LYS A 24 -8.98 7.56 13.05
N ASN A 25 -7.82 8.15 12.76
CA ASN A 25 -7.57 9.58 12.92
C ASN A 25 -6.99 10.09 11.60
N PHE A 26 -7.86 10.45 10.66
CA PHE A 26 -7.42 10.96 9.37
C PHE A 26 -6.88 12.38 9.56
N ASP A 27 -5.56 12.46 9.58
CA ASP A 27 -4.79 13.70 9.50
C ASP A 27 -4.15 13.78 8.11
N LEU A 28 -4.30 14.92 7.42
CA LEU A 28 -3.91 15.04 6.02
C LEU A 28 -2.39 14.97 5.85
N GLU A 29 -1.63 15.67 6.69
CA GLU A 29 -0.17 15.71 6.59
C GLU A 29 0.46 14.35 6.90
N LEU A 30 -0.01 13.69 7.98
CA LEU A 30 0.40 12.32 8.30
C LEU A 30 -0.02 11.33 7.20
N PHE A 31 -1.19 11.53 6.59
CA PHE A 31 -1.65 10.70 5.47
C PHE A 31 -0.73 10.85 4.25
N GLU A 32 -0.41 12.07 3.85
CA GLU A 32 0.45 12.34 2.69
C GLU A 32 1.85 11.74 2.90
N ASN A 33 2.47 12.03 4.04
CA ASN A 33 3.79 11.49 4.39
C ASN A 33 3.81 9.94 4.38
N SER A 34 2.85 9.31 5.07
CA SER A 34 2.77 7.86 5.12
C SER A 34 2.39 7.22 3.79
N PHE A 35 1.63 7.93 2.94
CA PHE A 35 1.34 7.50 1.59
C PHE A 35 2.60 7.52 0.72
N PHE A 36 3.40 8.59 0.76
CA PHE A 36 4.63 8.68 -0.03
C PHE A 36 5.62 7.59 0.37
N GLU A 37 5.81 7.34 1.66
CA GLU A 37 6.63 6.21 2.12
C GLU A 37 6.15 4.87 1.55
N LEU A 38 4.84 4.62 1.60
CA LEU A 38 4.27 3.39 1.07
C LEU A 38 4.42 3.31 -0.46
N ALA A 39 4.22 4.43 -1.16
CA ALA A 39 4.32 4.52 -2.61
C ALA A 39 5.75 4.23 -3.09
N ILE A 40 6.76 4.82 -2.44
CA ILE A 40 8.18 4.55 -2.71
C ILE A 40 8.48 3.08 -2.49
N PHE A 41 8.06 2.51 -1.35
CA PHE A 41 8.31 1.09 -1.09
C PHE A 41 7.64 0.18 -2.14
N LEU A 42 6.41 0.52 -2.55
CA LEU A 42 5.70 -0.22 -3.58
C LEU A 42 6.40 -0.12 -4.93
N GLU A 43 6.89 1.05 -5.32
CA GLU A 43 7.60 1.27 -6.58
C GLU A 43 8.77 0.30 -6.76
N TYR A 44 9.59 0.09 -5.72
CA TYR A 44 10.73 -0.82 -5.79
C TYR A 44 10.34 -2.30 -5.74
N PHE A 45 9.27 -2.66 -5.03
CA PHE A 45 9.02 -4.07 -4.67
C PHE A 45 7.74 -4.68 -5.24
N TYR A 46 6.86 -3.93 -5.90
CA TYR A 46 5.57 -4.48 -6.35
C TYR A 46 5.76 -5.61 -7.38
N ARG A 47 6.59 -5.38 -8.42
CA ARG A 47 6.90 -6.41 -9.44
C ARG A 47 7.72 -7.54 -8.85
N PHE A 48 8.63 -7.22 -7.94
CA PHE A 48 9.53 -8.20 -7.31
C PHE A 48 8.78 -9.33 -6.57
N LEU A 49 7.61 -9.02 -6.02
CA LEU A 49 6.78 -9.96 -5.26
C LEU A 49 5.72 -10.67 -6.12
N GLU A 50 5.45 -10.20 -7.34
CA GLU A 50 4.49 -10.79 -8.29
C GLU A 50 3.05 -11.00 -7.74
N ILE A 51 2.65 -10.20 -6.74
CA ILE A 51 1.33 -10.29 -6.12
C ILE A 51 0.34 -9.40 -6.86
N LYS A 52 -0.66 -9.99 -7.52
CA LYS A 52 -1.69 -9.27 -8.30
C LYS A 52 -2.33 -8.07 -7.58
N ASN A 53 -2.71 -8.23 -6.30
CA ASN A 53 -3.35 -7.14 -5.53
C ASN A 53 -2.38 -6.02 -5.18
N LEU A 54 -1.08 -6.32 -5.06
CA LEU A 54 -0.03 -5.33 -4.85
C LEU A 54 0.24 -4.54 -6.13
N ASN A 55 0.32 -5.22 -7.28
CA ASN A 55 0.47 -4.56 -8.57
C ASN A 55 -0.70 -3.61 -8.82
N LYS A 56 -1.93 -4.08 -8.57
CA LYS A 56 -3.12 -3.24 -8.66
C LYS A 56 -3.11 -2.06 -7.70
N LEU A 57 -2.54 -2.22 -6.50
CA LEU A 57 -2.42 -1.13 -5.53
C LEU A 57 -1.47 -0.05 -6.07
N TYR A 58 -0.29 -0.46 -6.56
CA TYR A 58 0.69 0.45 -7.13
C TYR A 58 0.16 1.16 -8.38
N GLU A 59 -0.28 0.41 -9.40
CA GLU A 59 -0.69 0.96 -10.70
C GLU A 59 -1.86 1.92 -10.59
N LYS A 60 -2.81 1.66 -9.68
CA LYS A 60 -4.02 2.48 -9.58
C LYS A 60 -3.86 3.72 -8.70
N TYR A 61 -2.97 3.64 -7.70
CA TYR A 61 -2.90 4.62 -6.62
C TYR A 61 -1.51 5.22 -6.38
N CYS A 62 -0.41 4.55 -6.71
CA CYS A 62 0.94 5.02 -6.35
C CYS A 62 1.81 5.39 -7.56
N LYS A 63 1.47 4.90 -8.76
CA LYS A 63 2.20 5.17 -10.00
C LYS A 63 2.15 6.65 -10.37
N ASP A 64 0.97 7.23 -10.38
CA ASP A 64 0.75 8.64 -10.72
C ASP A 64 0.56 9.43 -9.41
N ARG A 65 1.61 10.14 -8.98
CA ARG A 65 1.66 10.87 -7.70
C ARG A 65 1.21 12.33 -7.81
N ASP A 66 0.35 12.63 -8.78
CA ASP A 66 -0.17 13.98 -8.96
C ASP A 66 -1.08 14.38 -7.80
N LYS A 67 -1.25 15.69 -7.57
CA LYS A 67 -2.10 16.25 -6.50
C LYS A 67 -3.53 15.67 -6.48
N ASN A 68 -4.04 15.23 -7.63
CA ASN A 68 -5.36 14.61 -7.77
C ASN A 68 -5.46 13.19 -7.19
N ILE A 69 -4.33 12.56 -6.83
CA ILE A 69 -4.33 11.20 -6.30
C ILE A 69 -4.96 11.13 -4.90
N PHE A 70 -4.72 12.15 -4.07
CA PHE A 70 -5.25 12.20 -2.71
C PHE A 70 -6.77 12.39 -2.71
N SER A 71 -7.29 13.28 -3.55
CA SER A 71 -8.74 13.45 -3.71
C SER A 71 -9.39 12.15 -4.21
N LYS A 72 -8.77 11.45 -5.17
CA LYS A 72 -9.22 10.13 -5.65
C LYS A 72 -9.22 9.08 -4.54
N ILE A 73 -8.21 9.06 -3.67
CA ILE A 73 -8.11 8.14 -2.54
C ILE A 73 -9.18 8.45 -1.49
N ILE A 74 -9.36 9.72 -1.12
CA ILE A 74 -10.34 10.18 -0.14
C ILE A 74 -11.76 9.85 -0.64
N ASN A 75 -12.09 10.22 -1.89
CA ASN A 75 -13.40 9.93 -2.50
C ASN A 75 -13.67 8.42 -2.63
N ASN A 76 -12.63 7.60 -2.78
CA ASN A 76 -12.74 6.14 -2.86
C ASN A 76 -12.20 5.42 -1.61
N LYS A 77 -12.19 6.07 -0.44
CA LYS A 77 -11.53 5.60 0.79
C LYS A 77 -11.87 4.15 1.13
N ASN A 78 -13.15 3.77 1.04
CA ASN A 78 -13.60 2.41 1.31
C ASN A 78 -13.04 1.37 0.32
N LYS A 79 -13.03 1.69 -0.98
CA LYS A 79 -12.47 0.80 -2.02
C LYS A 79 -10.96 0.67 -1.85
N PHE A 80 -10.28 1.77 -1.58
CA PHE A 80 -8.84 1.81 -1.33
C PHE A 80 -8.46 0.98 -0.09
N CYS A 81 -9.13 1.21 1.05
CA CYS A 81 -8.93 0.43 2.27
C CYS A 81 -9.19 -1.07 2.05
N LYS A 82 -10.22 -1.44 1.28
CA LYS A 82 -10.48 -2.85 0.93
C LYS A 82 -9.32 -3.45 0.15
N LEU A 83 -8.71 -2.71 -0.78
CA LEU A 83 -7.54 -3.16 -1.54
C LEU A 83 -6.32 -3.34 -0.62
N LEU A 84 -6.03 -2.37 0.27
CA LEU A 84 -4.96 -2.49 1.28
C LEU A 84 -5.13 -3.75 2.14
N LYS A 85 -6.35 -4.06 2.58
CA LYS A 85 -6.64 -5.29 3.34
C LYS A 85 -6.33 -6.54 2.53
N LYS A 86 -6.75 -6.61 1.27
CA LYS A 86 -6.46 -7.75 0.38
C LYS A 86 -4.95 -7.90 0.19
N SER A 87 -4.24 -6.84 -0.17
CA SER A 87 -2.77 -6.85 -0.34
C SER A 87 -2.05 -7.33 0.92
N SER A 88 -2.44 -6.85 2.11
CA SER A 88 -1.84 -7.31 3.38
C SER A 88 -2.09 -8.80 3.69
N LYS A 89 -3.24 -9.35 3.26
CA LYS A 89 -3.56 -10.78 3.40
C LYS A 89 -2.72 -11.62 2.43
N ASN A 90 -2.57 -11.19 1.18
CA ASN A 90 -1.72 -11.87 0.20
C ASN A 90 -0.26 -11.93 0.67
N LEU A 91 0.24 -10.83 1.26
CA LEU A 91 1.59 -10.78 1.83
C LEU A 91 1.77 -11.71 3.04
N LYS A 92 0.71 -11.98 3.83
CA LYS A 92 0.79 -12.92 4.99
C LYS A 92 1.17 -14.33 4.57
N ILE A 93 0.62 -14.78 3.44
CA ILE A 93 0.74 -16.17 2.96
C ILE A 93 1.82 -16.33 1.89
N TYR A 94 2.57 -15.27 1.60
CA TYR A 94 3.61 -15.27 0.59
C TYR A 94 4.79 -16.14 1.04
N LYS A 95 5.19 -17.11 0.21
CA LYS A 95 6.24 -18.10 0.54
C LYS A 95 7.58 -17.87 -0.18
N GLY A 96 7.67 -16.86 -1.04
CA GLY A 96 8.87 -16.53 -1.82
C GLY A 96 8.97 -17.33 -3.10
#